data_AF-I3E0D1-F1
#
_entry.id   AF-I3E0D1-F1
#
_cell.length_a   1.000
_cell.length_b   1.000
_cell.length_c   1.000
_cell.angle_alpha   90.00
_cell.angle_beta   90.00
_cell.angle_gamma   90.00
#
_symmetry.space_group_name_H-M   'P 1'
#
loop_
_entity.id
_entity.type
_entity.pdbx_description
1 polymer ?
#
loop_
_entity_poly.entity_id
_entity_poly.type
_entity_poly.pdbx_seq_one_letter_code
_entity_poly.pdbx_strand_id
1 'polypeptide(L)'
;MERQDLVIAGIGNASGGKYNLVKIAGNGSLNGEIDCIDLIIQGNAKIHGNVKAKVTHVSGTARLQGALRSEIMKIQGNASIDGDVECKEIRFQGSGKVKRNLSGNEVYIHGGSKIIGDCTAEIFEVKGSFNIGGLLNAGNIQITMFGSCQAKEIGGENIEVKKQRMNLIKKLLFNIHIGLSADSIEGDEIYLEHTKAKVVRGNQVTLGPGCEIELVEYKNSFQFDKGSKIGSYKQL
;
A
#
# COMPACT_ATOMS: atom_id res chain seq x y z
N MET A 1 -7.65 -34.38 -11.77
CA MET A 1 -8.89 -33.73 -12.24
C MET A 1 -8.50 -32.47 -12.98
N GLU A 2 -8.95 -32.35 -14.21
CA GLU A 2 -8.70 -31.19 -15.06
C GLU A 2 -9.52 -30.00 -14.52
N ARG A 3 -8.85 -28.87 -14.28
CA ARG A 3 -9.52 -27.65 -13.82
C ARG A 3 -10.21 -27.00 -15.03
N GLN A 4 -11.49 -26.65 -14.91
CA GLN A 4 -12.24 -25.99 -15.97
C GLN A 4 -12.10 -24.47 -15.90
N ASP A 5 -12.45 -23.79 -16.98
CA ASP A 5 -12.57 -22.33 -17.02
C ASP A 5 -13.99 -21.89 -16.64
N LEU A 6 -14.08 -20.78 -15.92
CA LEU A 6 -15.32 -20.08 -15.61
C LEU A 6 -15.28 -18.70 -16.26
N VAL A 7 -16.21 -18.45 -17.19
CA VAL A 7 -16.31 -17.16 -17.89
C VAL A 7 -17.70 -16.58 -17.71
N ILE A 8 -17.77 -15.37 -17.14
CA ILE A 8 -18.99 -14.55 -17.06
C ILE A 8 -18.83 -13.39 -18.04
N ALA A 9 -19.64 -13.36 -19.11
CA ALA A 9 -19.70 -12.25 -20.05
C ALA A 9 -21.06 -11.55 -19.93
N GLY A 10 -21.06 -10.25 -19.61
CA GLY A 10 -22.29 -9.50 -19.32
C GLY A 10 -22.62 -9.50 -17.83
N ILE A 11 -23.80 -9.98 -17.45
CA ILE A 11 -24.24 -10.06 -16.04
C ILE A 11 -24.41 -11.52 -15.67
N GLY A 12 -23.81 -11.97 -14.58
CA GLY A 12 -23.95 -13.35 -14.15
C GLY A 12 -23.49 -13.63 -12.74
N ASN A 13 -23.92 -14.78 -12.23
CA ASN A 13 -23.50 -15.31 -10.94
C ASN A 13 -22.95 -16.72 -11.15
N ALA A 14 -21.95 -17.11 -10.38
CA ALA A 14 -21.47 -18.48 -10.35
C ALA A 14 -21.04 -18.90 -8.94
N SER A 15 -20.94 -20.20 -8.71
CA SER A 15 -20.42 -20.75 -7.47
C SER A 15 -18.89 -20.71 -7.46
N GLY A 16 -18.32 -20.72 -6.26
CA GLY A 16 -16.89 -20.96 -6.04
C GLY A 16 -16.50 -22.40 -6.39
N GLY A 17 -15.20 -22.67 -6.40
CA GLY A 17 -14.66 -23.96 -6.79
C GLY A 17 -13.21 -23.88 -7.25
N LYS A 18 -12.74 -24.98 -7.86
CA LYS A 18 -11.40 -25.09 -8.44
C LYS A 18 -11.45 -24.85 -9.93
N TYR A 19 -10.75 -23.82 -10.40
CA TYR A 19 -10.76 -23.40 -11.80
C TYR A 19 -9.34 -23.26 -12.35
N ASN A 20 -9.22 -23.33 -13.66
CA ASN A 20 -8.00 -22.92 -14.35
C ASN A 20 -8.04 -21.40 -14.48
N LEU A 21 -8.97 -20.88 -15.27
CA LEU A 21 -9.29 -19.46 -15.37
C LEU A 21 -10.65 -19.13 -14.73
N VAL A 22 -10.71 -18.02 -14.00
CA VAL A 22 -11.95 -17.33 -13.66
C VAL A 22 -11.91 -15.95 -14.34
N LYS A 23 -12.74 -15.73 -15.35
CA LYS A 23 -12.84 -14.46 -16.07
C LYS A 23 -14.22 -13.84 -15.90
N ILE A 24 -14.27 -12.61 -15.41
CA ILE A 24 -15.49 -11.80 -15.35
C ILE A 24 -15.32 -10.61 -16.29
N ALA A 25 -16.07 -10.59 -17.40
CA ALA A 25 -16.15 -9.49 -18.35
C ALA A 25 -17.55 -8.85 -18.28
N GLY A 26 -17.72 -7.85 -17.43
CA GLY A 26 -19.02 -7.24 -17.12
C GLY A 26 -19.28 -7.14 -15.62
N ASN A 27 -20.46 -7.54 -15.15
CA ASN A 27 -20.84 -7.54 -13.73
C ASN A 27 -21.02 -8.99 -13.25
N GLY A 28 -20.12 -9.47 -12.40
CA GLY A 28 -20.14 -10.85 -11.89
C GLY A 28 -20.25 -10.92 -10.38
N SER A 29 -20.99 -11.91 -9.87
CA SER A 29 -20.87 -12.34 -8.47
C SER A 29 -20.43 -13.80 -8.37
N LEU A 30 -19.45 -14.07 -7.50
CA LEU A 30 -19.01 -15.42 -7.17
C LEU A 30 -19.36 -15.72 -5.71
N ASN A 31 -19.93 -16.89 -5.46
CA ASN A 31 -20.38 -17.32 -4.14
C ASN A 31 -19.64 -18.57 -3.71
N GLY A 32 -18.77 -18.46 -2.71
CA GLY A 32 -17.89 -19.52 -2.22
C GLY A 32 -16.42 -19.22 -2.45
N GLU A 33 -15.58 -20.12 -1.94
CA GLU A 33 -14.13 -20.02 -2.10
C GLU A 33 -13.69 -20.29 -3.54
N ILE A 34 -12.64 -19.61 -3.99
CA ILE A 34 -12.07 -19.76 -5.33
C ILE A 34 -10.63 -20.22 -5.20
N ASP A 35 -10.29 -21.33 -5.84
CA ASP A 35 -8.92 -21.79 -6.06
C ASP A 35 -8.68 -21.85 -7.56
N CYS A 36 -8.01 -20.84 -8.12
CA CYS A 36 -7.75 -20.74 -9.55
C CYS A 36 -6.27 -20.55 -9.89
N ILE A 37 -5.91 -20.70 -11.16
CA ILE A 37 -4.60 -20.25 -11.64
C ILE A 37 -4.69 -18.75 -11.91
N ASP A 38 -5.63 -18.35 -12.76
CA ASP A 38 -5.84 -16.96 -13.16
C ASP A 38 -7.22 -16.46 -12.72
N LEU A 39 -7.27 -15.35 -11.99
CA LEU A 39 -8.48 -14.57 -11.75
C LEU A 39 -8.38 -13.25 -12.52
N ILE A 40 -9.21 -13.09 -13.55
CA ILE A 40 -9.25 -11.91 -14.41
C ILE A 40 -10.60 -11.22 -14.28
N ILE A 41 -10.62 -9.99 -13.78
CA ILE A 41 -11.81 -9.17 -13.66
C ILE A 41 -11.67 -7.97 -14.61
N GLN A 42 -12.59 -7.86 -15.56
CA GLN A 42 -12.75 -6.77 -16.52
C GLN A 42 -14.16 -6.20 -16.36
N GLY A 43 -14.33 -5.22 -15.49
CA GLY A 43 -15.63 -4.69 -15.08
C GLY A 43 -15.81 -4.70 -13.57
N ASN A 44 -16.95 -5.17 -13.07
CA ASN A 44 -17.27 -5.21 -11.64
C ASN A 44 -17.42 -6.65 -11.15
N ALA A 45 -16.73 -7.00 -10.07
CA ALA A 45 -16.85 -8.30 -9.45
C ALA A 45 -17.13 -8.19 -7.95
N LYS A 46 -18.06 -9.02 -7.46
CA LYS A 46 -18.25 -9.28 -6.04
C LYS A 46 -17.96 -10.74 -5.75
N ILE A 47 -17.06 -11.02 -4.81
CA ILE A 47 -16.66 -12.39 -4.45
C ILE A 47 -16.97 -12.59 -2.98
N HIS A 48 -17.84 -13.56 -2.67
CA HIS A 48 -18.21 -13.95 -1.31
C HIS A 48 -17.44 -15.19 -0.91
N GLY A 49 -16.22 -15.02 -0.40
CA GLY A 49 -15.36 -16.13 0.00
C GLY A 49 -13.88 -15.77 -0.13
N ASN A 50 -13.02 -16.69 0.25
CA ASN A 50 -11.58 -16.54 0.08
C ASN A 50 -11.17 -16.80 -1.37
N VAL A 51 -10.10 -16.15 -1.81
CA VAL A 51 -9.50 -16.37 -3.13
C VAL A 51 -8.07 -16.84 -2.95
N LYS A 52 -7.75 -17.97 -3.57
CA LYS A 52 -6.40 -18.45 -3.82
C LYS A 52 -6.17 -18.47 -5.32
N ALA A 53 -5.21 -17.68 -5.80
CA ALA A 53 -4.84 -17.62 -7.21
C ALA A 53 -3.33 -17.72 -7.36
N LYS A 54 -2.83 -17.98 -8.59
CA LYS A 54 -1.44 -17.62 -8.92
C LYS A 54 -1.39 -16.16 -9.37
N VAL A 55 -2.30 -15.77 -10.24
CA VAL A 55 -2.40 -14.41 -10.77
C VAL A 55 -3.79 -13.87 -10.52
N THR A 56 -3.85 -12.67 -9.94
CA THR A 56 -5.09 -11.88 -9.84
C THR A 56 -4.90 -10.59 -10.62
N HIS A 57 -5.71 -10.38 -11.65
CA HIS A 57 -5.72 -9.18 -12.46
C HIS A 57 -7.11 -8.53 -12.41
N VAL A 58 -7.18 -7.28 -11.95
CA VAL A 58 -8.42 -6.51 -11.91
C VAL A 58 -8.25 -5.26 -12.75
N SER A 59 -9.09 -5.11 -13.76
CA SER A 59 -9.31 -3.88 -14.53
C SER A 59 -10.77 -3.46 -14.33
N GLY A 60 -11.01 -2.51 -13.43
CA GLY A 60 -12.35 -2.11 -12.98
C GLY A 60 -12.49 -2.10 -11.47
N THR A 61 -13.58 -2.68 -10.94
CA THR A 61 -13.89 -2.68 -9.50
C THR A 61 -14.03 -4.11 -8.96
N ALA A 62 -13.32 -4.43 -7.89
CA ALA A 62 -13.46 -5.71 -7.19
C ALA A 62 -13.82 -5.51 -5.71
N ARG A 63 -14.84 -6.24 -5.24
CA ARG A 63 -15.16 -6.37 -3.81
C ARG A 63 -15.02 -7.83 -3.40
N LEU A 64 -14.01 -8.11 -2.58
CA LEU A 64 -13.76 -9.43 -2.02
C LEU A 64 -14.14 -9.45 -0.53
N GLN A 65 -15.12 -10.28 -0.20
CA GLN A 65 -15.59 -10.49 1.18
C GLN A 65 -14.90 -11.70 1.82
N GLY A 66 -13.58 -11.69 1.79
CA GLY A 66 -12.71 -12.75 2.28
C GLY A 66 -11.24 -12.35 2.17
N ALA A 67 -10.35 -13.29 2.43
CA ALA A 67 -8.91 -13.10 2.25
C ALA A 67 -8.49 -13.39 0.80
N LEU A 68 -7.40 -12.77 0.36
CA LEU A 68 -6.76 -12.99 -0.94
C LEU A 68 -5.35 -13.54 -0.75
N ARG A 69 -5.07 -14.68 -1.34
CA ARG A 69 -3.71 -15.21 -1.52
C ARG A 69 -3.41 -15.33 -3.00
N SER A 70 -2.37 -14.64 -3.48
CA SER A 70 -1.93 -14.69 -4.87
C SER A 70 -0.41 -14.76 -4.95
N GLU A 71 0.18 -15.16 -6.09
CA GLU A 71 1.61 -14.89 -6.30
C GLU A 71 1.78 -13.46 -6.81
N ILE A 72 0.98 -13.09 -7.82
CA ILE A 72 0.97 -11.77 -8.44
C ILE A 72 -0.44 -11.17 -8.31
N MET A 73 -0.52 -9.93 -7.83
CA MET A 73 -1.75 -9.14 -7.82
C MET A 73 -1.54 -7.85 -8.60
N LYS A 74 -2.29 -7.65 -9.69
CA LYS A 74 -2.29 -6.43 -10.49
C LYS A 74 -3.69 -5.82 -10.48
N ILE A 75 -3.82 -4.61 -9.95
CA ILE A 75 -5.11 -3.91 -9.89
C ILE A 75 -4.98 -2.57 -10.60
N GLN A 76 -5.85 -2.35 -11.57
CA GLN A 76 -6.07 -1.11 -12.30
C GLN A 76 -7.53 -0.69 -12.07
N GLY A 77 -7.74 0.27 -11.16
CA GLY A 77 -9.06 0.71 -10.74
C GLY A 77 -9.25 0.63 -9.23
N ASN A 78 -10.33 0.01 -8.78
CA ASN A 78 -10.71 -0.01 -7.37
C ASN A 78 -10.78 -1.43 -6.81
N ALA A 79 -10.25 -1.64 -5.61
CA ALA A 79 -10.44 -2.91 -4.91
C ALA A 79 -10.70 -2.69 -3.42
N SER A 80 -11.63 -3.48 -2.88
CA SER A 80 -11.88 -3.58 -1.44
C SER A 80 -11.82 -5.05 -1.05
N ILE A 81 -10.88 -5.39 -0.17
CA ILE A 81 -10.68 -6.73 0.38
C ILE A 81 -10.95 -6.67 1.87
N ASP A 82 -11.92 -7.47 2.33
CA ASP A 82 -12.37 -7.47 3.71
C ASP A 82 -11.44 -8.29 4.65
N GLY A 83 -10.68 -9.25 4.11
CA GLY A 83 -9.70 -10.06 4.84
C GLY A 83 -8.25 -9.62 4.64
N ASP A 84 -7.32 -10.50 4.98
CA ASP A 84 -5.89 -10.31 4.74
C ASP A 84 -5.54 -10.48 3.25
N VAL A 85 -4.44 -9.84 2.85
CA VAL A 85 -3.83 -10.01 1.53
C VAL A 85 -2.41 -10.55 1.71
N GLU A 86 -2.15 -11.72 1.12
CA GLU A 86 -0.82 -12.33 1.05
C GLU A 86 -0.43 -12.49 -0.42
N CYS A 87 0.60 -11.77 -0.87
CA CYS A 87 1.10 -11.85 -2.24
C CYS A 87 2.62 -11.85 -2.31
N LYS A 88 3.23 -12.33 -3.39
CA LYS A 88 4.67 -12.07 -3.60
C LYS A 88 4.88 -10.68 -4.20
N GLU A 89 4.12 -10.36 -5.24
CA GLU A 89 4.18 -9.07 -5.93
C GLU A 89 2.79 -8.43 -5.99
N ILE A 90 2.71 -7.18 -5.54
CA ILE A 90 1.51 -6.35 -5.58
C ILE A 90 1.80 -5.12 -6.43
N ARG A 91 1.04 -4.92 -7.50
CA ARG A 91 1.00 -3.68 -8.26
C ARG A 91 -0.40 -3.10 -8.24
N PHE A 92 -0.53 -1.93 -7.64
CA PHE A 92 -1.80 -1.29 -7.43
C PHE A 92 -1.82 0.09 -8.11
N GLN A 93 -2.69 0.27 -9.09
CA GLN A 93 -2.90 1.53 -9.82
C GLN A 93 -4.36 1.96 -9.64
N GLY A 94 -4.64 2.96 -8.79
CA GLY A 94 -6.00 3.44 -8.51
C GLY A 94 -6.27 3.60 -7.02
N SER A 95 -7.42 3.12 -6.52
CA SER A 95 -7.79 3.23 -5.08
C SER A 95 -8.08 1.88 -4.40
N GLY A 96 -7.33 1.55 -3.36
CA GLY A 96 -7.35 0.22 -2.72
C GLY A 96 -7.69 0.27 -1.24
N LYS A 97 -8.45 -0.72 -0.77
CA LYS A 97 -8.73 -0.91 0.65
C LYS A 97 -8.54 -2.36 1.08
N VAL A 98 -7.72 -2.57 2.11
CA VAL A 98 -7.56 -3.85 2.82
C VAL A 98 -8.00 -3.63 4.26
N LYS A 99 -9.01 -4.37 4.72
CA LYS A 99 -9.57 -4.20 6.07
C LYS A 99 -8.77 -4.90 7.17
N ARG A 100 -7.82 -5.75 6.80
CA ARG A 100 -6.89 -6.43 7.72
C ARG A 100 -5.45 -6.08 7.33
N ASN A 101 -4.57 -7.06 7.29
CA ASN A 101 -3.14 -6.88 7.01
C ASN A 101 -2.85 -7.09 5.52
N LEU A 102 -1.77 -6.46 5.06
CA LEU A 102 -1.18 -6.71 3.75
C LEU A 102 0.25 -7.22 3.95
N SER A 103 0.55 -8.38 3.39
CA SER A 103 1.88 -8.98 3.39
C SER A 103 2.30 -9.28 1.96
N GLY A 104 3.52 -8.86 1.58
CA GLY A 104 4.13 -9.37 0.37
C GLY A 104 5.53 -8.87 0.09
N ASN A 105 6.31 -9.61 -0.69
CA ASN A 105 7.72 -9.28 -0.90
C ASN A 105 7.89 -7.90 -1.55
N GLU A 106 7.14 -7.64 -2.62
CA GLU A 106 7.20 -6.38 -3.36
C GLU A 106 5.82 -5.71 -3.45
N VAL A 107 5.71 -4.48 -2.96
CA VAL A 107 4.47 -3.72 -2.93
C VAL A 107 4.68 -2.38 -3.64
N TYR A 108 4.04 -2.22 -4.80
CA TYR A 108 4.07 -1.00 -5.60
C TYR A 108 2.68 -0.38 -5.69
N ILE A 109 2.51 0.83 -5.17
CA ILE A 109 1.22 1.52 -5.19
C ILE A 109 1.35 2.86 -5.90
N HIS A 110 0.51 3.07 -6.91
CA HIS A 110 0.29 4.34 -7.57
C HIS A 110 -1.17 4.77 -7.39
N GLY A 111 -1.39 5.85 -6.66
CA GLY A 111 -2.73 6.31 -6.27
C GLY A 111 -2.96 6.24 -4.76
N GLY A 112 -4.15 5.83 -4.33
CA GLY A 112 -4.57 5.84 -2.93
C GLY A 112 -4.70 4.43 -2.35
N SER A 113 -4.20 4.21 -1.14
CA SER A 113 -4.42 2.95 -0.43
C SER A 113 -4.83 3.14 1.04
N LYS A 114 -5.67 2.24 1.55
CA LYS A 114 -6.01 2.16 2.96
C LYS A 114 -5.88 0.74 3.46
N ILE A 115 -4.94 0.51 4.36
CA ILE A 115 -4.70 -0.77 5.03
C ILE A 115 -5.02 -0.54 6.50
N ILE A 116 -6.04 -1.23 7.02
CA ILE A 116 -6.49 -0.98 8.40
C ILE A 116 -5.52 -1.56 9.42
N GLY A 117 -4.90 -2.70 9.12
CA GLY A 117 -3.89 -3.34 9.96
C GLY A 117 -2.46 -2.96 9.57
N ASP A 118 -1.58 -3.95 9.66
CA ASP A 118 -0.16 -3.82 9.35
C ASP A 118 0.12 -4.04 7.85
N CYS A 119 1.24 -3.50 7.40
CA CYS A 119 1.78 -3.70 6.07
C CYS A 119 3.22 -4.20 6.18
N THR A 120 3.49 -5.43 5.74
CA THR A 120 4.82 -6.03 5.77
C THR A 120 5.31 -6.33 4.36
N ALA A 121 6.53 -5.89 4.04
CA ALA A 121 7.15 -6.17 2.75
C ALA A 121 8.68 -6.26 2.83
N GLU A 122 9.33 -6.67 1.74
CA GLU A 122 10.78 -6.44 1.57
C GLU A 122 11.01 -5.08 0.89
N ILE A 123 10.18 -4.80 -0.14
CA ILE A 123 10.16 -3.54 -0.88
C ILE A 123 8.76 -2.94 -0.80
N PHE A 124 8.67 -1.69 -0.32
CA PHE A 124 7.45 -0.91 -0.33
C PHE A 124 7.67 0.42 -1.06
N GLU A 125 7.11 0.55 -2.26
CA GLU A 125 7.16 1.77 -3.06
C GLU A 125 5.75 2.35 -3.23
N VAL A 126 5.58 3.61 -2.84
CA VAL A 126 4.33 4.35 -3.05
C VAL A 126 4.59 5.66 -3.78
N LYS A 127 3.79 5.90 -4.82
CA LYS A 127 3.64 7.19 -5.50
C LYS A 127 2.19 7.63 -5.39
N GLY A 128 1.86 8.38 -4.33
CA GLY A 128 0.47 8.72 -4.04
C GLY A 128 0.19 9.05 -2.59
N SER A 129 -0.89 8.49 -2.06
CA SER A 129 -1.32 8.60 -0.67
C SER A 129 -1.60 7.23 -0.06
N PHE A 130 -1.39 7.09 1.25
CA PHE A 130 -1.75 5.88 1.96
C PHE A 130 -2.21 6.17 3.40
N ASN A 131 -3.00 5.26 3.96
CA ASN A 131 -3.30 5.19 5.37
C ASN A 131 -3.10 3.75 5.84
N ILE A 132 -2.08 3.52 6.65
CA ILE A 132 -1.77 2.26 7.30
C ILE A 132 -2.10 2.43 8.78
N GLY A 133 -3.05 1.66 9.29
CA GLY A 133 -3.52 1.81 10.67
C GLY A 133 -2.52 1.33 11.73
N GLY A 134 -1.64 0.41 11.35
CA GLY A 134 -0.60 -0.15 12.22
C GLY A 134 0.82 0.17 11.74
N LEU A 135 1.67 -0.86 11.78
CA LEU A 135 3.08 -0.80 11.39
C LEU A 135 3.24 -0.99 9.88
N LEU A 136 3.97 -0.08 9.24
CA LEU A 136 4.60 -0.32 7.94
C LEU A 136 6.02 -0.83 8.17
N ASN A 137 6.28 -2.10 7.89
CA ASN A 137 7.60 -2.71 8.05
C ASN A 137 8.13 -3.20 6.70
N ALA A 138 9.26 -2.67 6.23
CA ALA A 138 9.95 -3.21 5.07
C ALA A 138 11.44 -2.89 5.02
N GLY A 139 12.24 -3.77 4.40
CA GLY A 139 13.69 -3.53 4.23
C GLY A 139 13.98 -2.21 3.49
N ASN A 140 13.29 -1.96 2.38
CA ASN A 140 13.38 -0.71 1.63
C ASN A 140 12.01 -0.05 1.46
N ILE A 141 11.87 1.17 1.98
CA ILE A 141 10.66 1.99 1.94
C ILE A 141 10.92 3.25 1.12
N GLN A 142 10.18 3.41 0.02
CA GLN A 142 10.24 4.59 -0.84
C GLN A 142 8.86 5.22 -1.00
N ILE A 143 8.69 6.42 -0.45
CA ILE A 143 7.41 7.13 -0.45
C ILE A 143 7.59 8.44 -1.20
N THR A 144 6.94 8.55 -2.37
CA THR A 144 6.75 9.81 -3.08
C THR A 144 5.34 10.32 -2.85
N MET A 145 5.19 11.32 -1.99
CA MET A 145 3.87 11.81 -1.55
C MET A 145 3.23 12.73 -2.57
N PHE A 146 2.01 12.39 -3.01
CA PHE A 146 1.12 13.27 -3.79
C PHE A 146 -0.08 13.78 -2.98
N GLY A 147 -0.23 13.30 -1.74
CA GLY A 147 -1.29 13.66 -0.81
C GLY A 147 -0.87 13.33 0.62
N SER A 148 -1.84 13.18 1.52
CA SER A 148 -1.60 12.79 2.91
C SER A 148 -1.21 11.32 3.00
N CYS A 149 -0.11 11.04 3.69
CA CYS A 149 0.32 9.69 4.06
C CYS A 149 0.27 9.54 5.59
N GLN A 150 -0.14 8.37 6.06
CA GLN A 150 -0.19 8.08 7.48
C GLN A 150 0.16 6.61 7.74
N ALA A 151 1.04 6.38 8.72
CA ALA A 151 1.23 5.10 9.39
C ALA A 151 1.22 5.34 10.90
N LYS A 152 0.94 4.34 11.74
CA LYS A 152 1.19 4.50 13.17
C LYS A 152 2.69 4.45 13.43
N GLU A 153 3.35 3.45 12.89
CA GLU A 153 4.79 3.20 13.05
C GLU A 153 5.38 2.84 11.67
N ILE A 154 6.62 3.22 11.43
CA ILE A 154 7.37 2.85 10.21
C ILE A 154 8.70 2.24 10.64
N GLY A 155 8.98 1.02 10.21
CA GLY A 155 10.22 0.30 10.43
C GLY A 155 10.85 -0.14 9.12
N GLY A 156 12.16 0.06 8.96
CA GLY A 156 12.87 -0.42 7.78
C GLY A 156 14.37 -0.21 7.82
N GLU A 157 15.13 -0.86 6.95
CA GLU A 157 16.57 -0.63 6.86
C GLU A 157 16.84 0.72 6.18
N ASN A 158 16.20 0.94 5.03
CA ASN A 158 16.31 2.15 4.23
C ASN A 158 14.94 2.81 4.08
N ILE A 159 14.80 4.04 4.55
CA ILE A 159 13.54 4.79 4.52
C ILE A 159 13.77 6.12 3.79
N GLU A 160 13.11 6.29 2.65
CA GLU A 160 13.12 7.52 1.88
C GLU A 160 11.70 8.06 1.71
N VAL A 161 11.43 9.25 2.25
CA VAL A 161 10.18 9.97 2.10
C VAL A 161 10.44 11.28 1.40
N LYS A 162 9.92 11.42 0.18
CA LYS A 162 10.03 12.62 -0.64
C LYS A 162 8.65 13.20 -0.93
N LYS A 163 8.59 14.51 -1.01
CA LYS A 163 7.43 15.20 -1.56
C LYS A 163 7.58 15.35 -3.06
N GLN A 164 6.52 15.03 -3.80
CA GLN A 164 6.51 15.34 -5.23
C GLN A 164 6.56 16.85 -5.47
N ARG A 165 7.46 17.28 -6.35
CA ARG A 165 7.42 18.64 -6.89
C ARG A 165 6.17 18.80 -7.76
N MET A 166 5.22 19.61 -7.29
CA MET A 166 4.05 20.00 -8.07
C MET A 166 4.26 21.38 -8.71
N ASN A 167 3.83 21.54 -9.96
CA ASN A 167 3.77 22.85 -10.61
C ASN A 167 2.82 23.78 -9.85
N LEU A 168 3.14 25.08 -9.77
CA LEU A 168 2.41 26.07 -8.96
C LEU A 168 0.90 26.09 -9.25
N ILE A 169 0.49 25.84 -10.51
CA ILE A 169 -0.91 25.79 -10.93
C ILE A 169 -1.70 24.67 -10.22
N LYS A 170 -1.11 23.49 -10.02
CA LYS A 170 -1.76 22.37 -9.33
C LYS A 170 -1.88 22.61 -7.82
N LYS A 171 -1.00 23.41 -7.23
CA LYS A 171 -1.01 23.73 -5.79
C LYS A 171 -2.14 24.69 -5.41
N LEU A 172 -2.56 25.57 -6.32
CA LEU A 172 -3.58 26.61 -6.08
C LEU A 172 -5.01 26.09 -6.30
N LEU A 173 -5.20 25.10 -7.18
CA LEU A 173 -6.50 24.51 -7.48
C LEU A 173 -6.96 23.48 -6.44
N PHE A 174 -6.04 22.91 -5.67
CA PHE A 174 -6.33 21.85 -4.71
C PHE A 174 -5.70 22.19 -3.36
N ASN A 175 -6.54 22.49 -2.35
CA ASN A 175 -6.15 22.62 -0.95
C ASN A 175 -5.75 21.25 -0.34
N ILE A 176 -4.81 20.55 -0.97
CA ILE A 176 -4.37 19.22 -0.56
C ILE A 176 -3.21 19.38 0.42
N HIS A 177 -3.39 18.85 1.63
CA HIS A 177 -2.30 18.65 2.56
C HIS A 177 -1.43 17.50 2.06
N ILE A 178 -0.14 17.78 1.83
CA ILE A 178 0.86 16.79 1.42
C ILE A 178 1.88 16.68 2.54
N GLY A 179 1.95 15.50 3.13
CA GLY A 179 2.86 15.19 4.21
C GLY A 179 2.61 13.80 4.77
N LEU A 180 3.59 13.31 5.52
CA LEU A 180 3.54 12.04 6.23
C LEU A 180 3.33 12.31 7.73
N SER A 181 2.48 11.51 8.38
CA SER A 181 2.38 11.48 9.84
C SER A 181 2.62 10.06 10.36
N ALA A 182 3.44 9.96 11.40
CA ALA A 182 3.67 8.73 12.16
C ALA A 182 3.92 9.02 13.64
N ASP A 183 3.70 8.07 14.53
CA ASP A 183 4.15 8.18 15.93
C ASP A 183 5.66 7.97 16.00
N SER A 184 6.16 6.89 15.40
CA SER A 184 7.59 6.58 15.32
C SER A 184 8.03 6.16 13.91
N ILE A 185 9.28 6.51 13.58
CA ILE A 185 9.99 6.03 12.39
C ILE A 185 11.35 5.52 12.85
N GLU A 186 11.64 4.24 12.58
CA GLU A 186 12.89 3.59 12.98
C GLU A 186 13.56 2.88 11.81
N GLY A 187 14.87 3.09 11.64
CA GLY A 187 15.63 2.47 10.56
C GLY A 187 17.12 2.80 10.54
N ASP A 188 17.89 2.17 9.65
CA ASP A 188 19.34 2.38 9.60
C ASP A 188 19.69 3.68 8.85
N GLU A 189 19.13 3.85 7.66
CA GLU A 189 19.28 5.05 6.83
C GLU A 189 17.92 5.71 6.59
N ILE A 190 17.77 6.94 7.08
CA ILE A 190 16.49 7.66 7.05
C ILE A 190 16.65 9.01 6.36
N TYR A 191 15.90 9.22 5.29
CA TYR A 191 15.68 10.52 4.66
C TYR A 191 14.20 10.88 4.67
N LEU A 192 13.84 12.02 5.28
CA LEU A 192 12.45 12.45 5.42
C LEU A 192 12.25 13.88 4.89
N GLU A 193 11.20 14.09 4.11
CA GLU A 193 10.65 15.42 3.79
C GLU A 193 9.21 15.50 4.28
N HIS A 194 8.75 16.71 4.64
CA HIS A 194 7.33 16.97 4.95
C HIS A 194 6.69 15.95 5.91
N THR A 195 7.45 15.53 6.92
CA THR A 195 7.05 14.47 7.86
C THR A 195 6.83 15.06 9.24
N LYS A 196 5.69 14.72 9.87
CA LYS A 196 5.41 14.98 11.28
C LYS A 196 5.50 13.69 12.07
N ALA A 197 6.42 13.60 13.02
CA ALA A 197 6.54 12.42 13.88
C ALA A 197 6.94 12.76 15.33
N LYS A 198 6.55 11.91 16.28
CA LYS A 198 6.98 12.07 17.68
C LYS A 198 8.44 11.66 17.83
N VAL A 199 8.81 10.49 17.28
CA VAL A 199 10.18 9.99 17.38
C VAL A 199 10.69 9.54 16.02
N VAL A 200 11.91 9.95 15.68
CA VAL A 200 12.69 9.37 14.57
C VAL A 200 13.98 8.81 15.14
N ARG A 201 14.23 7.52 14.92
CA ARG A 201 15.41 6.82 15.43
C ARG A 201 16.17 6.14 14.30
N GLY A 202 17.48 6.37 14.19
CA GLY A 202 18.27 5.60 13.23
C GLY A 202 19.79 5.68 13.36
N ASN A 203 20.52 4.97 12.51
CA ASN A 203 21.98 5.10 12.51
C ASN A 203 22.40 6.40 11.82
N GLN A 204 21.80 6.69 10.66
CA GLN A 204 21.99 7.90 9.86
C GLN A 204 20.64 8.55 9.59
N VAL A 205 20.44 9.77 10.07
CA VAL A 205 19.17 10.50 9.93
C VAL A 205 19.38 11.81 9.18
N THR A 206 18.65 12.00 8.09
CA THR A 206 18.59 13.25 7.33
C THR A 206 17.17 13.76 7.23
N LEU A 207 16.90 14.93 7.83
CA LEU A 207 15.61 15.60 7.73
C LEU A 207 15.67 16.69 6.67
N GLY A 208 15.12 16.43 5.49
CA GLY A 208 14.86 17.42 4.46
C GLY A 208 13.77 18.44 4.86
N PRO A 209 13.38 19.34 3.94
CA PRO A 209 12.48 20.44 4.24
C PRO A 209 11.11 20.03 4.77
N GLY A 210 10.55 20.86 5.65
CA GLY A 210 9.16 20.76 6.12
C GLY A 210 8.90 19.65 7.13
N CYS A 211 9.94 19.09 7.75
CA CYS A 211 9.77 18.13 8.83
C CYS A 211 9.44 18.82 10.17
N GLU A 212 8.59 18.17 10.97
CA GLU A 212 8.23 18.55 12.34
C GLU A 212 8.39 17.33 13.25
N ILE A 213 9.54 17.21 13.93
CA ILE A 213 9.90 16.03 14.72
C ILE A 213 10.09 16.39 16.19
N GLU A 214 9.44 15.67 17.11
CA GLU A 214 9.56 15.99 18.56
C GLU A 214 10.91 15.55 19.14
N LEU A 215 11.36 14.32 18.83
CA LEU A 215 12.65 13.76 19.25
C LEU A 215 13.35 13.02 18.10
N VAL A 216 14.63 13.34 17.88
CA VAL A 216 15.52 12.56 17.01
C VAL A 216 16.58 11.83 17.83
N GLU A 217 16.70 10.53 17.64
CA GLU A 217 17.75 9.70 18.24
C GLU A 217 18.62 9.12 17.13
N TYR A 218 19.93 9.36 17.16
CA TYR A 218 20.83 8.88 16.10
C TYR A 218 22.12 8.29 16.65
N LYS A 219 22.75 7.35 15.93
CA LYS A 219 24.05 6.77 16.34
C LYS A 219 25.24 7.42 15.64
N ASN A 220 25.21 7.50 14.31
CA ASN A 220 26.38 7.86 13.50
C ASN A 220 26.32 9.31 13.02
N SER A 221 25.22 9.69 12.35
CA SER A 221 25.09 11.03 11.76
C SER A 221 23.67 11.56 11.82
N PHE A 222 23.57 12.88 11.99
CA PHE A 222 22.31 13.61 11.92
C PHE A 222 22.50 14.91 11.14
N GLN A 223 21.70 15.09 10.11
CA GLN A 223 21.64 16.31 9.30
C GLN A 223 20.18 16.76 9.17
N PHE A 224 19.97 18.07 9.09
CA PHE A 224 18.63 18.61 8.88
C PHE A 224 18.64 19.92 8.11
N ASP A 225 17.59 20.14 7.33
CA ASP A 225 17.29 21.41 6.69
C ASP A 225 16.90 22.48 7.72
N LYS A 226 17.34 23.73 7.50
CA LYS A 226 17.08 24.85 8.43
C LYS A 226 15.59 25.15 8.64
N GLY A 227 14.74 24.74 7.70
CA GLY A 227 13.29 24.88 7.79
C GLY A 227 12.58 23.80 8.60
N SER A 228 13.29 22.76 9.05
CA SER A 228 12.74 21.70 9.89
C SER A 228 12.57 22.16 11.33
N LYS A 229 11.45 21.79 11.96
CA LYS A 229 11.17 22.05 13.37
C LYS A 229 11.49 20.79 14.17
N ILE A 230 12.49 20.86 15.03
CA ILE A 230 12.93 19.73 15.84
C ILE A 230 12.81 20.13 17.31
N GLY A 231 12.11 19.33 18.12
CA GLY A 231 11.97 19.58 19.55
C GLY A 231 13.28 19.35 20.30
N SER A 232 13.85 18.16 20.15
CA SER A 232 15.17 17.80 20.67
C SER A 232 15.84 16.73 19.81
N TYR A 233 17.16 16.61 19.93
CA TYR A 233 17.91 15.52 19.32
C TYR A 233 19.04 15.08 20.25
N LYS A 234 19.37 13.78 20.23
CA LYS A 234 20.50 13.24 20.98
C LYS A 234 21.18 12.11 20.21
N GLN A 235 22.48 11.98 20.42
CA GLN A 235 23.25 10.86 19.94
C GLN A 235 23.20 9.71 20.97
N LEU A 236 23.00 8.48 20.51
CA LEU A 236 22.98 7.25 21.31
C LEU A 236 24.35 6.56 21.34
#